data_AF-A0A812SKK0-F1
#
_entry.id   AF-A0A812SKK0-F1
#
_cell.length_a   1.000
_cell.length_b   1.000
_cell.length_c   1.000
_cell.angle_alpha   90.00
_cell.angle_beta   90.00
_cell.angle_gamma   90.00
#
_symmetry.space_group_name_H-M   'P 1'
#
loop_
_entity.id
_entity.type
_entity.pdbx_description
1 polymer ?
#
loop_
_entity_poly.entity_id
_entity_poly.type
_entity_poly.pdbx_seq_one_letter_code
_entity_poly.pdbx_strand_id
1 'polypeptide(L)'
;MGFWQIATSTQFYLYGKRHFTSSGWEMHQASYAKPDLLETALDLTGRVYIVTGANSGIGKEIAQFLATKGATVYMLCRSPERAEAARAGIVAQAGGDAETRVHVLLADCSLESEVRRCWDDFCEHSVAKSDDPSRVRLDGLVCNAGALANTKTMTSEGIELTFAAHLLFGTYLLGSLAMPVLEATEGSRLIVVSSGGMYNTAFPKWEDATSTGTQKYDGQFAYAYAKRGQVLLCEQWAELHPKVKVVSCHPGWTSTPAVEEAYGSSKSYLEPMRNTWQGAEGIIWLCVAETSSIEPGAFYLDREPQVKHMGGAFFTEGTITKNSPGEVADMMRLLEDWANGRRDSELRVASAPLTAMSSPIDLPKFMGTWYVIANIPTFFDRGTTHNIENYKLDEGGKTVHVDFTYRKGSGKPALLQQRAEVVNEACTQWAISPKLGVFLPLRIAYLIADCAEDYSTTIIGVPDKSYIWIMARTPTVDEATYDALLTKARSFGYDTSSILRVPQD
;
A
#
# COMPACT_ATOMS: atom_id res chain seq x y z
N MET A 1 1.08 -30.69 -8.26
CA MET A 1 -0.16 -29.95 -8.56
C MET A 1 -1.34 -30.78 -8.06
N GLY A 2 -2.21 -30.24 -7.21
CA GLY A 2 -3.38 -30.97 -6.68
C GLY A 2 -4.52 -31.07 -7.69
N PHE A 3 -5.44 -32.03 -7.52
CA PHE A 3 -6.61 -32.24 -8.41
C PHE A 3 -7.39 -30.94 -8.72
N TRP A 4 -7.66 -30.13 -7.69
CA TRP A 4 -8.41 -28.88 -7.82
C TRP A 4 -7.68 -27.80 -8.61
N GLN A 5 -6.35 -27.79 -8.57
CA GLN A 5 -5.54 -26.83 -9.34
C GLN A 5 -5.59 -27.15 -10.84
N ILE A 6 -5.53 -28.44 -11.20
CA ILE A 6 -5.69 -28.91 -12.58
C ILE A 6 -7.10 -28.60 -13.10
N ALA A 7 -8.13 -28.87 -12.29
CA ALA A 7 -9.52 -28.57 -12.63
C ALA A 7 -9.72 -27.07 -12.88
N THR A 8 -9.15 -26.21 -12.03
CA THR A 8 -9.28 -24.76 -12.15
C THR A 8 -8.55 -24.21 -13.36
N SER A 9 -7.33 -24.67 -13.65
CA SER A 9 -6.61 -24.30 -14.86
C SER A 9 -7.34 -24.73 -16.14
N THR A 10 -7.99 -25.91 -16.11
CA THR A 10 -8.81 -26.39 -17.24
C THR A 10 -10.06 -25.53 -17.41
N GLN A 11 -10.76 -25.18 -16.32
CA GLN A 11 -11.90 -24.27 -16.36
C GLN A 11 -11.50 -22.90 -16.89
N PHE A 12 -10.44 -22.30 -16.34
CA PHE A 12 -9.89 -21.03 -16.81
C PHE A 12 -9.60 -21.08 -18.32
N TYR A 13 -8.97 -22.15 -18.80
CA TYR A 13 -8.65 -22.31 -20.23
C TYR A 13 -9.90 -22.41 -21.11
N LEU A 14 -10.89 -23.24 -20.73
CA LEU A 14 -12.12 -23.41 -21.50
C LEU A 14 -12.97 -22.13 -21.52
N TYR A 15 -13.07 -21.47 -20.35
CA TYR A 15 -13.74 -20.18 -20.22
C TYR A 15 -13.01 -19.12 -21.05
N GLY A 16 -11.68 -19.07 -20.96
CA GLY A 16 -10.86 -18.13 -21.71
C GLY A 16 -10.95 -18.34 -23.22
N LYS A 17 -10.95 -19.58 -23.72
CA LYS A 17 -11.15 -19.87 -25.15
C LYS A 17 -12.48 -19.36 -25.68
N ARG A 18 -13.53 -19.39 -24.85
CA ARG A 18 -14.87 -18.90 -25.20
C ARG A 18 -14.98 -17.38 -25.14
N HIS A 19 -14.34 -16.74 -24.15
CA HIS A 19 -14.60 -15.33 -23.82
C HIS A 19 -13.42 -14.40 -24.11
N PHE A 20 -12.17 -14.83 -23.90
CA PHE A 20 -11.01 -13.94 -23.92
C PHE A 20 -10.43 -13.74 -25.32
N THR A 21 -10.88 -14.51 -26.30
CA THR A 21 -10.42 -14.49 -27.70
C THR A 21 -11.08 -13.37 -28.52
N SER A 22 -10.63 -13.16 -29.76
CA SER A 22 -11.29 -12.24 -30.72
C SER A 22 -12.75 -12.60 -30.95
N SER A 23 -13.04 -13.90 -31.15
CA SER A 23 -14.40 -14.38 -31.35
C SER A 23 -15.27 -14.24 -30.08
N GLY A 24 -14.66 -14.34 -28.90
CA GLY A 24 -15.33 -14.03 -27.63
C GLY A 24 -15.77 -12.57 -27.56
N TRP A 25 -14.87 -11.65 -27.91
CA TRP A 25 -15.18 -10.22 -27.97
C TRP A 25 -16.28 -9.90 -29.00
N GLU A 26 -16.22 -10.48 -30.20
CA GLU A 26 -17.25 -10.28 -31.24
C GLU A 26 -18.64 -10.71 -30.76
N MET A 27 -18.70 -11.81 -30.00
CA MET A 27 -19.94 -12.30 -29.39
C MET A 27 -20.46 -11.33 -28.32
N HIS A 28 -19.58 -10.76 -27.50
CA HIS A 28 -19.94 -9.82 -26.44
C HIS A 28 -20.35 -8.47 -27.01
N GLN A 29 -19.63 -7.95 -28.01
CA GLN A 29 -19.94 -6.69 -28.69
C GLN A 29 -21.36 -6.67 -29.29
N ALA A 30 -21.88 -7.83 -29.70
CA ALA A 30 -23.23 -7.95 -30.25
C ALA A 30 -24.35 -7.58 -29.25
N SER A 31 -24.10 -7.64 -27.94
CA SER A 31 -25.08 -7.27 -26.90
C SER A 31 -25.04 -5.78 -26.52
N TYR A 32 -24.07 -5.02 -27.02
CA TYR A 32 -23.88 -3.63 -26.62
C TYR A 32 -25.05 -2.74 -27.07
N ALA A 33 -25.46 -1.82 -26.19
CA ALA A 33 -26.50 -0.84 -26.48
C ALA A 33 -26.16 -0.01 -27.72
N LYS A 34 -27.17 0.29 -28.55
CA LYS A 34 -27.03 1.08 -29.79
C LYS A 34 -27.83 2.40 -29.71
N PRO A 35 -27.30 3.54 -30.20
CA PRO A 35 -25.97 3.69 -30.79
C PRO A 35 -24.86 3.46 -29.75
N ASP A 36 -23.74 2.88 -30.18
CA ASP A 36 -22.66 2.54 -29.26
C ASP A 36 -22.00 3.82 -28.72
N LEU A 37 -21.85 3.92 -27.40
CA LEU A 37 -21.27 5.08 -26.73
C LEU A 37 -19.94 5.51 -27.37
N LEU A 38 -19.06 4.56 -27.70
CA LEU A 38 -17.73 4.85 -28.24
C LEU A 38 -17.76 5.28 -29.71
N GLU A 39 -18.85 4.96 -30.42
CA GLU A 39 -19.10 5.36 -31.81
C GLU A 39 -19.82 6.73 -31.89
N THR A 40 -20.36 7.23 -30.78
CA THR A 40 -21.04 8.53 -30.74
C THR A 40 -20.08 9.73 -30.74
N ALA A 41 -20.65 10.93 -30.92
CA ALA A 41 -19.96 12.21 -30.74
C ALA A 41 -19.73 12.51 -29.24
N LEU A 42 -18.87 11.72 -28.60
CA LEU A 42 -18.34 12.00 -27.27
C LEU A 42 -17.40 13.20 -27.30
N ASP A 43 -17.56 14.08 -26.31
CA ASP A 43 -16.64 15.19 -26.03
C ASP A 43 -16.10 15.07 -24.61
N LEU A 44 -14.78 14.95 -24.50
CA LEU A 44 -14.03 14.84 -23.25
C LEU A 44 -13.20 16.11 -22.98
N THR A 45 -13.47 17.21 -23.68
CA THR A 45 -12.82 18.50 -23.44
C THR A 45 -12.91 18.89 -21.97
N GLY A 46 -11.78 19.30 -21.39
CA GLY A 46 -11.67 19.63 -19.96
C GLY A 46 -11.51 18.44 -19.02
N ARG A 47 -11.58 17.20 -19.52
CA ARG A 47 -11.28 16.00 -18.72
C ARG A 47 -9.81 15.63 -18.79
N VAL A 48 -9.27 15.16 -17.66
CA VAL A 48 -7.85 14.83 -17.50
C VAL A 48 -7.68 13.34 -17.18
N TYR A 49 -6.84 12.66 -17.95
CA TYR A 49 -6.56 11.23 -17.75
C TYR A 49 -5.06 10.95 -17.66
N ILE A 50 -4.68 10.05 -16.76
CA ILE A 50 -3.34 9.43 -16.75
C ILE A 50 -3.47 7.99 -17.19
N VAL A 51 -2.65 7.56 -18.15
CA VAL A 51 -2.59 6.18 -18.62
C VAL A 51 -1.18 5.66 -18.48
N THR A 52 -0.98 4.63 -17.65
CA THR A 52 0.34 4.01 -17.47
C THR A 52 0.63 3.01 -18.60
N GLY A 53 1.88 2.98 -19.08
CA GLY A 53 2.28 2.14 -20.22
C GLY A 53 1.64 2.55 -21.55
N ALA A 54 1.37 3.85 -21.73
CA ALA A 54 0.64 4.38 -22.89
C ALA A 54 1.45 4.43 -24.20
N ASN A 55 2.73 4.06 -24.20
CA ASN A 55 3.57 4.13 -25.39
C ASN A 55 3.37 2.95 -26.37
N SER A 56 2.62 1.89 -26.00
CA SER A 56 2.39 0.74 -26.88
C SER A 56 1.15 -0.08 -26.50
N GLY A 57 0.67 -0.91 -27.43
CA GLY A 57 -0.40 -1.87 -27.17
C GLY A 57 -1.69 -1.21 -26.70
N ILE A 58 -2.34 -1.83 -25.72
CA ILE A 58 -3.63 -1.40 -25.15
C ILE A 58 -3.58 0.02 -24.60
N GLY A 59 -2.53 0.36 -23.82
CA GLY A 59 -2.38 1.70 -23.24
C GLY A 59 -2.32 2.80 -24.30
N LYS A 60 -1.69 2.53 -25.45
CA LYS A 60 -1.63 3.46 -26.57
C LYS A 60 -3.00 3.69 -27.20
N GLU A 61 -3.79 2.63 -27.41
CA GLU A 61 -5.15 2.75 -27.95
C GLU A 61 -6.05 3.58 -27.01
N ILE A 62 -5.96 3.35 -25.70
CA ILE A 62 -6.71 4.11 -24.69
C ILE A 62 -6.33 5.60 -24.78
N ALA A 63 -5.03 5.90 -24.73
CA ALA A 63 -4.55 7.29 -24.82
C ALA A 63 -4.96 7.98 -26.13
N GLN A 64 -4.89 7.26 -27.25
CA GLN A 64 -5.27 7.75 -28.57
C GLN A 64 -6.76 8.07 -28.67
N PHE A 65 -7.62 7.18 -28.17
CA PHE A 65 -9.06 7.40 -28.15
C PHE A 65 -9.42 8.63 -27.31
N LEU A 66 -8.91 8.69 -26.08
CA LEU A 66 -9.18 9.81 -25.16
C LEU A 66 -8.73 11.15 -25.77
N ALA A 67 -7.53 11.20 -26.37
CA ALA A 67 -7.00 12.39 -27.01
C ALA A 67 -7.84 12.83 -28.21
N THR A 68 -8.29 11.89 -29.05
CA THR A 68 -9.16 12.13 -30.21
C THR A 68 -10.53 12.67 -29.81
N LYS A 69 -11.01 12.35 -28.60
CA LYS A 69 -12.24 12.88 -28.04
C LYS A 69 -12.05 14.19 -27.25
N GLY A 70 -10.87 14.81 -27.31
CA GLY A 70 -10.63 16.13 -26.71
C GLY A 70 -10.07 16.13 -25.29
N ALA A 71 -9.83 14.97 -24.66
CA ALA A 71 -9.28 14.90 -23.31
C ALA A 71 -7.82 15.38 -23.24
N THR A 72 -7.41 15.88 -22.08
CA THR A 72 -6.00 16.00 -21.71
C THR A 72 -5.49 14.64 -21.25
N VAL A 73 -4.43 14.13 -21.87
CA VAL A 73 -3.90 12.79 -21.64
C VAL A 73 -2.44 12.86 -21.23
N TYR A 74 -2.13 12.32 -20.07
CA TYR A 74 -0.77 12.10 -19.58
C TYR A 74 -0.38 10.64 -19.78
N MET A 75 0.63 10.43 -20.63
CA MET A 75 1.21 9.15 -20.96
C MET A 75 2.34 8.84 -19.98
N LEU A 76 2.05 8.08 -18.92
CA LEU A 76 3.09 7.66 -17.97
C LEU A 76 3.86 6.47 -18.54
N CYS A 77 5.13 6.69 -18.89
CA CYS A 77 5.96 5.75 -19.62
C CYS A 77 7.38 5.68 -19.03
N ARG A 78 8.06 4.54 -19.24
CA ARG A 78 9.45 4.37 -18.78
C ARG A 78 10.50 4.86 -19.79
N SER A 79 10.28 4.63 -21.09
CA SER A 79 11.26 5.00 -22.14
C SER A 79 10.87 6.32 -22.79
N PRO A 80 11.72 7.37 -22.69
CA PRO A 80 11.46 8.67 -23.30
C PRO A 80 11.25 8.58 -24.81
N GLU A 81 12.11 7.85 -25.52
CA GLU A 81 12.08 7.78 -26.99
C GLU A 81 10.80 7.10 -27.49
N ARG A 82 10.43 5.98 -26.86
CA ARG A 82 9.19 5.26 -27.21
C ARG A 82 7.95 6.06 -26.84
N ALA A 83 7.99 6.79 -25.72
CA ALA A 83 6.89 7.63 -25.28
C ALA A 83 6.65 8.78 -26.25
N GLU A 84 7.70 9.53 -26.62
CA GLU A 84 7.59 10.64 -27.56
C GLU A 84 7.18 10.19 -28.98
N ALA A 85 7.71 9.05 -29.46
CA ALA A 85 7.27 8.50 -30.73
C ALA A 85 5.78 8.11 -30.72
N ALA A 86 5.29 7.55 -29.61
CA ALA A 86 3.88 7.23 -29.46
C ALA A 86 3.00 8.50 -29.34
N ARG A 87 3.45 9.49 -28.56
CA ARG A 87 2.81 10.80 -28.42
C ARG A 87 2.66 11.50 -29.77
N ALA A 88 3.73 11.59 -30.56
CA ALA A 88 3.68 12.20 -31.89
C ALA A 88 2.64 11.53 -32.79
N GLY A 89 2.56 10.20 -32.75
CA GLY A 89 1.53 9.44 -33.49
C GLY A 89 0.10 9.72 -33.00
N ILE A 90 -0.10 9.86 -31.69
CA ILE A 90 -1.41 10.17 -31.09
C ILE A 90 -1.83 11.60 -31.47
N VAL A 91 -0.93 12.58 -31.34
CA VAL A 91 -1.20 13.98 -31.69
C VAL A 91 -1.56 14.10 -33.17
N ALA A 92 -0.83 13.44 -34.05
CA ALA A 92 -1.11 13.47 -35.49
C ALA A 92 -2.51 12.91 -35.83
N GLN A 93 -3.00 11.92 -35.08
CA GLN A 93 -4.33 11.35 -35.30
C GLN A 93 -5.45 12.16 -34.65
N ALA A 94 -5.22 12.69 -33.45
CA ALA A 94 -6.22 13.51 -32.75
C ALA A 94 -6.40 14.88 -33.42
N GLY A 95 -5.33 15.47 -33.97
CA GLY A 95 -5.35 16.77 -34.64
C GLY A 95 -5.68 17.94 -33.71
N GLY A 96 -5.96 19.10 -34.32
CA GLY A 96 -6.37 20.30 -33.59
C GLY A 96 -5.33 20.78 -32.57
N ASP A 97 -5.74 20.91 -31.32
CA ASP A 97 -4.95 21.37 -30.18
C ASP A 97 -4.26 20.22 -29.40
N ALA A 98 -4.28 18.99 -29.93
CA ALA A 98 -3.75 17.81 -29.23
C ALA A 98 -2.28 17.93 -28.81
N GLU A 99 -1.47 18.70 -29.54
CA GLU A 99 -0.07 19.01 -29.17
C GLU A 99 0.04 19.58 -27.75
N THR A 100 -0.96 20.34 -27.31
CA THR A 100 -1.03 21.01 -26.01
C THR A 100 -1.79 20.21 -24.94
N ARG A 101 -2.40 19.07 -25.31
CA ARG A 101 -3.20 18.22 -24.43
C ARG A 101 -2.61 16.84 -24.17
N VAL A 102 -1.67 16.38 -24.99
CA VAL A 102 -1.04 15.06 -24.84
C VAL A 102 0.39 15.24 -24.33
N HIS A 103 0.64 14.74 -23.12
CA HIS A 103 1.89 14.93 -22.38
C HIS A 103 2.52 13.60 -22.03
N VAL A 104 3.85 13.58 -21.87
CA VAL A 104 4.59 12.42 -21.38
C VAL A 104 5.01 12.67 -19.93
N LEU A 105 4.76 11.69 -19.06
CA LEU A 105 5.34 11.63 -17.72
C LEU A 105 6.31 10.45 -17.68
N LEU A 106 7.52 10.68 -17.20
CA LEU A 106 8.57 9.65 -17.17
C LEU A 106 8.68 9.04 -15.78
N ALA A 107 8.46 7.74 -15.67
CA ALA A 107 8.75 6.95 -14.49
C ALA A 107 8.86 5.45 -14.80
N ASP A 108 9.80 4.77 -14.15
CA ASP A 108 9.69 3.34 -13.94
C ASP A 108 8.74 3.06 -12.77
N CYS A 109 7.56 2.51 -13.07
CA CYS A 109 6.57 2.14 -12.06
C CYS A 109 7.05 1.08 -11.07
N SER A 110 8.22 0.47 -11.26
CA SER A 110 8.83 -0.44 -10.28
C SER A 110 9.67 0.25 -9.20
N LEU A 111 9.84 1.58 -9.28
CA LEU A 111 10.66 2.35 -8.34
C LEU A 111 9.80 3.37 -7.59
N GLU A 112 9.89 3.37 -6.26
CA GLU A 112 9.07 4.24 -5.40
C GLU A 112 9.32 5.72 -5.70
N SER A 113 10.61 6.09 -5.74
CA SER A 113 11.06 7.48 -5.94
C SER A 113 10.60 8.06 -7.28
N GLU A 114 10.58 7.25 -8.33
CA GLU A 114 10.13 7.70 -9.66
C GLU A 114 8.63 7.90 -9.73
N VAL A 115 7.84 7.03 -9.08
CA VAL A 115 6.38 7.20 -9.01
C VAL A 115 6.02 8.47 -8.23
N ARG A 116 6.69 8.75 -7.10
CA ARG A 116 6.48 9.99 -6.33
C ARG A 116 6.85 11.22 -7.14
N ARG A 117 8.05 11.26 -7.73
CA ARG A 117 8.49 12.38 -8.57
C ARG A 117 7.52 12.64 -9.72
N CYS A 118 7.13 11.58 -10.43
CA CYS A 118 6.19 11.69 -11.56
C CYS A 118 4.82 12.22 -11.13
N TRP A 119 4.34 11.84 -9.95
CA TRP A 119 3.11 12.38 -9.40
C TRP A 119 3.23 13.87 -9.04
N ASP A 120 4.36 14.29 -8.46
CA ASP A 120 4.65 15.69 -8.18
C ASP A 120 4.72 16.50 -9.49
N ASP A 121 5.44 15.99 -10.50
CA ASP A 121 5.52 16.58 -11.85
C ASP A 121 4.12 16.77 -12.46
N PHE A 122 3.22 15.78 -12.33
CA PHE A 122 1.82 15.90 -12.76
C PHE A 122 1.07 16.98 -11.99
N CYS A 123 1.21 17.02 -10.67
CA CYS A 123 0.51 17.99 -9.83
C CYS A 123 0.95 19.43 -10.11
N GLU A 124 2.21 19.64 -10.48
CA GLU A 124 2.76 20.95 -10.82
C GLU A 124 2.41 21.40 -12.24
N HIS A 125 2.08 20.47 -13.14
CA HIS A 125 1.81 20.77 -14.54
C HIS A 125 0.55 21.65 -14.72
N SER A 126 0.67 22.74 -15.47
CA SER A 126 -0.38 23.76 -15.58
C SER A 126 -1.69 23.25 -16.18
N VAL A 127 -1.63 22.34 -17.16
CA VAL A 127 -2.82 21.75 -17.78
C VAL A 127 -3.43 20.60 -16.98
N ALA A 128 -2.85 20.24 -15.82
CA ALA A 128 -3.49 19.35 -14.83
C ALA A 128 -4.42 20.11 -13.86
N LYS A 129 -4.45 21.45 -13.94
CA LYS A 129 -5.28 22.27 -13.04
C LYS A 129 -6.75 22.25 -13.45
N SER A 130 -7.63 22.35 -12.47
CA SER A 130 -9.06 22.58 -12.69
C SER A 130 -9.34 24.03 -13.09
N ASP A 131 -10.62 24.38 -13.28
CA ASP A 131 -11.05 25.77 -13.44
C ASP A 131 -10.62 26.68 -12.26
N ASP A 132 -10.39 26.08 -11.08
CA ASP A 132 -9.64 26.68 -9.99
C ASP A 132 -8.15 26.30 -10.13
N PRO A 133 -7.25 27.25 -10.47
CA PRO A 133 -5.82 26.97 -10.68
C PRO A 133 -5.08 26.45 -9.44
N SER A 134 -5.67 26.61 -8.24
CA SER A 134 -5.12 26.06 -7.00
C SER A 134 -5.38 24.57 -6.82
N ARG A 135 -6.23 23.96 -7.66
CA ARG A 135 -6.63 22.55 -7.56
C ARG A 135 -6.18 21.77 -8.79
N VAL A 136 -5.69 20.56 -8.54
CA VAL A 136 -5.41 19.57 -9.59
C VAL A 136 -6.71 18.83 -9.91
N ARG A 137 -6.91 18.47 -11.18
CA ARG A 137 -8.04 17.67 -11.66
C ARG A 137 -7.54 16.35 -12.24
N LEU A 138 -8.24 15.26 -11.93
CA LEU A 138 -8.01 13.95 -12.56
C LEU A 138 -9.35 13.21 -12.68
N ASP A 139 -9.82 13.02 -13.91
CA ASP A 139 -11.08 12.32 -14.23
C ASP A 139 -10.89 10.80 -14.31
N GLY A 140 -9.69 10.34 -14.67
CA GLY A 140 -9.39 8.93 -14.74
C GLY A 140 -7.91 8.60 -14.61
N LEU A 141 -7.60 7.67 -13.70
CA LEU A 141 -6.31 6.99 -13.64
C LEU A 141 -6.47 5.56 -14.19
N VAL A 142 -5.75 5.24 -15.25
CA VAL A 142 -5.72 3.91 -15.84
C VAL A 142 -4.37 3.24 -15.56
N CYS A 143 -4.37 2.34 -14.58
CA CYS A 143 -3.21 1.52 -14.24
C CYS A 143 -3.10 0.34 -15.23
N ASN A 144 -2.61 0.63 -16.44
CA ASN A 144 -2.49 -0.31 -17.55
C ASN A 144 -1.12 -0.97 -17.67
N ALA A 145 -0.05 -0.31 -17.21
CA ALA A 145 1.32 -0.83 -17.32
C ALA A 145 1.42 -2.28 -16.84
N GLY A 146 1.94 -3.14 -17.71
CA GLY A 146 1.97 -4.58 -17.52
C GLY A 146 3.04 -5.24 -18.37
N ALA A 147 4.03 -5.87 -17.75
CA ALA A 147 5.02 -6.71 -18.41
C ALA A 147 5.29 -7.96 -17.55
N LEU A 148 5.32 -9.13 -18.19
CA LEU A 148 5.68 -10.37 -17.50
C LEU A 148 7.20 -10.55 -17.58
N ALA A 149 7.89 -10.48 -16.45
CA ALA A 149 9.33 -10.73 -16.38
C ALA A 149 9.61 -12.23 -16.14
N ASN A 150 10.14 -12.92 -17.14
CA ASN A 150 10.51 -14.34 -17.01
C ASN A 150 11.75 -14.58 -16.13
N THR A 151 12.58 -13.54 -15.93
CA THR A 151 13.78 -13.59 -15.10
C THR A 151 13.53 -12.84 -13.80
N LYS A 152 13.91 -13.44 -12.66
CA LYS A 152 13.83 -12.77 -11.36
C LYS A 152 14.71 -11.52 -11.37
N THR A 153 14.12 -10.36 -11.16
CA THR A 153 14.85 -9.10 -10.98
C THR A 153 14.29 -8.42 -9.75
N MET A 154 15.18 -7.92 -8.88
CA MET A 154 14.81 -7.21 -7.67
C MET A 154 15.01 -5.71 -7.89
N THR A 155 14.11 -4.89 -7.36
CA THR A 155 14.26 -3.44 -7.32
C THR A 155 15.27 -3.02 -6.24
N SER A 156 15.64 -1.74 -6.21
CA SER A 156 16.47 -1.15 -5.14
C SER A 156 15.86 -1.31 -3.74
N GLU A 157 14.54 -1.41 -3.66
CA GLU A 157 13.74 -1.55 -2.45
C GLU A 157 13.73 -3.01 -1.93
N GLY A 158 14.27 -3.95 -2.69
CA GLY A 158 14.43 -5.35 -2.27
C GLY A 158 13.21 -6.23 -2.54
N ILE A 159 12.35 -5.86 -3.49
CA ILE A 159 11.16 -6.62 -3.92
C ILE A 159 11.24 -6.96 -5.40
N GLU A 160 10.51 -7.98 -5.82
CA GLU A 160 10.50 -8.39 -7.21
C GLU A 160 9.86 -7.34 -8.14
N LEU A 161 10.48 -7.16 -9.31
CA LEU A 161 10.17 -6.13 -10.29
C LEU A 161 8.70 -6.13 -10.76
N THR A 162 8.15 -7.29 -11.10
CA THR A 162 6.76 -7.45 -11.57
C THR A 162 5.78 -7.07 -10.46
N PHE A 163 6.02 -7.54 -9.24
CA PHE A 163 5.21 -7.19 -8.06
C PHE A 163 5.25 -5.68 -7.79
N ALA A 164 6.45 -5.08 -7.80
CA ALA A 164 6.65 -3.65 -7.61
C ALA A 164 5.93 -2.84 -8.68
N ALA A 165 6.16 -3.15 -9.96
CA ALA A 165 5.59 -2.43 -11.09
C ALA A 165 4.07 -2.55 -11.18
N HIS A 166 3.53 -3.75 -10.94
CA HIS A 166 2.11 -3.99 -11.20
C HIS A 166 1.25 -3.69 -9.99
N LEU A 167 1.67 -4.06 -8.79
CA LEU A 167 0.83 -3.96 -7.60
C LEU A 167 1.29 -2.84 -6.69
N LEU A 168 2.49 -2.92 -6.12
CA LEU A 168 2.88 -2.06 -5.00
C LEU A 168 3.08 -0.60 -5.41
N PHE A 169 3.89 -0.30 -6.41
CA PHE A 169 4.16 1.09 -6.78
C PHE A 169 3.28 1.58 -7.93
N GLY A 170 3.22 0.81 -9.03
CA GLY A 170 2.46 1.23 -10.21
C GLY A 170 0.94 1.20 -10.09
N THR A 171 0.38 0.58 -9.04
CA THR A 171 -1.06 0.63 -8.74
C THR A 171 -1.34 1.19 -7.35
N TYR A 172 -0.78 0.61 -6.29
CA TYR A 172 -1.11 0.99 -4.92
C TYR A 172 -0.53 2.37 -4.56
N LEU A 173 0.78 2.61 -4.72
CA LEU A 173 1.37 3.92 -4.41
C LEU A 173 0.80 5.01 -5.32
N LEU A 174 0.82 4.80 -6.64
CA LEU A 174 0.29 5.78 -7.60
C LEU A 174 -1.21 6.05 -7.35
N GLY A 175 -2.01 5.02 -7.10
CA GLY A 175 -3.42 5.16 -6.77
C GLY A 175 -3.66 5.88 -5.45
N SER A 176 -2.85 5.62 -4.43
CA SER A 176 -2.93 6.30 -3.12
C SER A 176 -2.60 7.78 -3.23
N LEU A 177 -1.58 8.14 -4.01
CA LEU A 177 -1.21 9.52 -4.31
C LEU A 177 -2.31 10.24 -5.10
N ALA A 178 -2.96 9.53 -6.04
CA ALA A 178 -4.04 10.06 -6.86
C ALA A 178 -5.38 10.17 -6.15
N MET A 179 -5.63 9.37 -5.12
CA MET A 179 -6.94 9.24 -4.49
C MET A 179 -7.53 10.57 -3.99
N PRO A 180 -6.77 11.46 -3.31
CA PRO A 180 -7.31 12.76 -2.89
C PRO A 180 -7.78 13.63 -4.06
N VAL A 181 -7.09 13.58 -5.20
CA VAL A 181 -7.46 14.34 -6.41
C VAL A 181 -8.66 13.72 -7.10
N LEU A 182 -8.71 12.38 -7.16
CA LEU A 182 -9.86 11.64 -7.69
C LEU A 182 -11.12 11.92 -6.85
N GLU A 183 -11.04 11.84 -5.52
CA GLU A 183 -12.18 12.11 -4.63
C GLU A 183 -12.71 13.55 -4.73
N ALA A 184 -11.84 14.49 -5.07
CA ALA A 184 -12.19 15.89 -5.31
C ALA A 184 -12.78 16.13 -6.72
N THR A 185 -12.61 15.19 -7.65
CA THR A 185 -13.08 15.30 -9.03
C THR A 185 -14.39 14.51 -9.22
N GLU A 186 -15.48 15.20 -9.52
CA GLU A 186 -16.78 14.56 -9.71
C GLU A 186 -16.76 13.54 -10.86
N GLY A 187 -17.31 12.36 -10.59
CA GLY A 187 -17.38 11.27 -11.56
C GLY A 187 -16.01 10.69 -11.93
N SER A 188 -14.99 10.88 -11.10
CA SER A 188 -13.67 10.32 -11.31
C SER A 188 -13.66 8.79 -11.18
N ARG A 189 -12.61 8.18 -11.73
CA ARG A 189 -12.46 6.72 -11.74
C ARG A 189 -11.01 6.28 -11.65
N LEU A 190 -10.81 5.16 -10.98
CA LEU A 190 -9.57 4.41 -10.98
C LEU A 190 -9.82 3.07 -11.66
N ILE A 191 -9.15 2.83 -12.78
CA ILE A 191 -9.31 1.63 -13.59
C ILE A 191 -8.01 0.86 -13.57
N VAL A 192 -8.03 -0.34 -12.99
CA VAL A 192 -6.84 -1.20 -12.88
C VAL A 192 -6.93 -2.33 -13.89
N VAL A 193 -6.03 -2.32 -14.88
CA VAL A 193 -5.97 -3.36 -15.90
C VAL A 193 -5.21 -4.56 -15.34
N SER A 194 -5.98 -5.53 -14.86
CA SER A 194 -5.47 -6.80 -14.37
C SER A 194 -5.28 -7.80 -15.53
N SER A 195 -5.47 -9.10 -15.29
CA SER A 195 -5.35 -10.16 -16.28
C SER A 195 -6.20 -11.36 -15.90
N GLY A 196 -6.67 -12.13 -16.88
CA GLY A 196 -7.29 -13.43 -16.63
C GLY A 196 -6.37 -14.39 -15.88
N GLY A 197 -5.04 -14.22 -15.92
CA GLY A 197 -4.10 -15.04 -15.16
C GLY A 197 -4.39 -15.08 -13.64
N MET A 198 -5.02 -14.03 -13.11
CA MET A 198 -5.43 -13.95 -11.70
C MET A 198 -6.40 -15.08 -11.30
N TYR A 199 -7.19 -15.63 -12.24
CA TYR A 199 -8.13 -16.73 -11.97
C TYR A 199 -7.46 -18.04 -11.53
N ASN A 200 -6.15 -18.19 -11.69
CA ASN A 200 -5.45 -19.43 -11.35
C ASN A 200 -4.92 -19.48 -9.92
N THR A 201 -5.05 -18.39 -9.15
CA THR A 201 -4.39 -18.29 -7.85
C THR A 201 -5.11 -17.38 -6.86
N ALA A 202 -4.98 -17.70 -5.56
CA ALA A 202 -5.21 -16.75 -4.48
C ALA A 202 -3.99 -15.83 -4.33
N PHE A 203 -4.14 -14.70 -3.63
CA PHE A 203 -2.96 -13.92 -3.25
C PHE A 203 -2.16 -14.73 -2.22
N PRO A 204 -0.84 -14.96 -2.43
CA PRO A 204 -0.07 -15.83 -1.56
C PRO A 204 0.42 -15.05 -0.33
N LYS A 205 1.25 -15.69 0.50
CA LYS A 205 1.97 -14.96 1.55
C LYS A 205 2.83 -13.86 0.93
N TRP A 206 3.04 -12.78 1.69
CA TRP A 206 3.79 -11.62 1.23
C TRP A 206 5.19 -11.96 0.70
N GLU A 207 5.92 -12.84 1.40
CA GLU A 207 7.27 -13.28 1.01
C GLU A 207 7.31 -14.02 -0.34
N ASP A 208 6.22 -14.68 -0.71
CA ASP A 208 6.07 -15.36 -1.99
C ASP A 208 5.67 -14.37 -3.08
N ALA A 209 4.73 -13.46 -2.78
CA ALA A 209 4.29 -12.43 -3.70
C ALA A 209 5.45 -11.48 -4.10
N THR A 210 6.30 -11.14 -3.13
CA THR A 210 7.48 -10.26 -3.32
C THR A 210 8.74 -11.02 -3.75
N SER A 211 8.67 -12.35 -3.84
CA SER A 211 9.81 -13.24 -4.09
C SER A 211 11.01 -13.03 -3.15
N THR A 212 10.75 -12.66 -1.90
CA THR A 212 11.75 -12.54 -0.82
C THR A 212 11.91 -13.83 0.00
N GLY A 213 10.97 -14.77 -0.15
CA GLY A 213 11.04 -16.10 0.44
C GLY A 213 12.06 -17.04 -0.22
N THR A 214 12.05 -18.30 0.19
CA THR A 214 12.98 -19.35 -0.30
C THR A 214 12.47 -20.10 -1.52
N GLN A 215 11.25 -19.79 -2.00
CA GLN A 215 10.65 -20.47 -3.15
C GLN A 215 11.38 -20.15 -4.45
N LYS A 216 11.37 -21.12 -5.38
CA LYS A 216 11.91 -20.91 -6.74
C LYS A 216 11.02 -19.91 -7.47
N TYR A 217 11.63 -18.90 -8.09
CA TYR A 217 10.92 -17.90 -8.87
C TYR A 217 10.23 -18.52 -10.10
N ASP A 218 8.99 -18.11 -10.31
CA ASP A 218 8.19 -18.38 -11.50
C ASP A 218 7.49 -17.08 -11.92
N GLY A 219 7.88 -16.55 -13.08
CA GLY A 219 7.37 -15.26 -13.57
C GLY A 219 5.88 -15.27 -13.88
N GLN A 220 5.28 -16.42 -14.22
CA GLN A 220 3.84 -16.51 -14.44
C GLN A 220 3.09 -16.41 -13.11
N PHE A 221 3.60 -17.05 -12.05
CA PHE A 221 3.02 -16.93 -10.72
C PHE A 221 3.22 -15.52 -10.14
N ALA A 222 4.43 -14.95 -10.21
CA ALA A 222 4.68 -13.57 -9.76
C ALA A 222 3.73 -12.57 -10.43
N TYR A 223 3.56 -12.71 -11.76
CA TYR A 223 2.57 -11.94 -12.52
C TYR A 223 1.14 -12.18 -12.02
N ALA A 224 0.71 -13.45 -11.90
CA ALA A 224 -0.64 -13.80 -11.47
C ALA A 224 -0.96 -13.31 -10.04
N TYR A 225 0.02 -13.36 -9.12
CA TYR A 225 -0.11 -12.86 -7.76
C TYR A 225 -0.33 -11.34 -7.75
N ALA A 226 0.49 -10.59 -8.49
CA ALA A 226 0.32 -9.14 -8.59
C ALA A 226 -1.06 -8.77 -9.19
N LYS A 227 -1.47 -9.49 -10.25
CA LYS A 227 -2.78 -9.29 -10.90
C LYS A 227 -3.96 -9.69 -10.01
N ARG A 228 -3.81 -10.72 -9.17
CA ARG A 228 -4.80 -11.08 -8.13
C ARG A 228 -4.88 -10.00 -7.05
N GLY A 229 -3.75 -9.49 -6.57
CA GLY A 229 -3.71 -8.41 -5.59
C GLY A 229 -4.37 -7.12 -6.10
N GLN A 230 -4.24 -6.81 -7.39
CA GLN A 230 -4.94 -5.67 -8.01
C GLN A 230 -6.47 -5.78 -7.93
N VAL A 231 -7.03 -6.98 -8.10
CA VAL A 231 -8.49 -7.20 -8.00
C VAL A 231 -8.95 -7.01 -6.56
N LEU A 232 -8.27 -7.64 -5.60
CA LEU A 232 -8.56 -7.52 -4.17
C LEU A 232 -8.43 -6.05 -3.70
N LEU A 233 -7.41 -5.34 -4.18
CA LEU A 233 -7.21 -3.92 -3.91
C LEU A 233 -8.40 -3.08 -4.37
N CYS A 234 -8.90 -3.31 -5.59
CA CYS A 234 -10.05 -2.57 -6.13
C CYS A 234 -11.33 -2.82 -5.32
N GLU A 235 -11.52 -4.03 -4.79
CA GLU A 235 -12.65 -4.34 -3.90
C GLU A 235 -12.59 -3.51 -2.62
N GLN A 236 -11.42 -3.50 -1.95
CA GLN A 236 -11.23 -2.73 -0.72
C GLN A 236 -11.35 -1.22 -0.95
N TRP A 237 -10.74 -0.71 -2.02
CA TRP A 237 -10.78 0.72 -2.33
C TRP A 237 -12.14 1.21 -2.81
N ALA A 238 -12.97 0.36 -3.43
CA ALA A 238 -14.35 0.73 -3.76
C ALA A 238 -15.20 0.99 -2.51
N GLU A 239 -14.94 0.25 -1.42
CA GLU A 239 -15.59 0.47 -0.12
C GLU A 239 -15.02 1.70 0.61
N LEU A 240 -13.70 1.86 0.61
CA LEU A 240 -13.00 2.94 1.30
C LEU A 240 -13.19 4.31 0.63
N HIS A 241 -13.33 4.35 -0.70
CA HIS A 241 -13.42 5.56 -1.51
C HIS A 241 -14.69 5.59 -2.36
N PRO A 242 -15.89 5.63 -1.75
CA PRO A 242 -17.17 5.49 -2.47
C PRO A 242 -17.47 6.63 -3.45
N LYS A 243 -16.72 7.75 -3.39
CA LYS A 243 -16.83 8.87 -4.33
C LYS A 243 -16.14 8.60 -5.67
N VAL A 244 -15.19 7.66 -5.71
CA VAL A 244 -14.41 7.31 -6.90
C VAL A 244 -14.91 5.98 -7.45
N LYS A 245 -15.08 5.88 -8.77
CA LYS A 245 -15.36 4.58 -9.40
C LYS A 245 -14.08 3.78 -9.50
N VAL A 246 -13.81 2.99 -8.47
CA VAL A 246 -12.68 2.05 -8.42
C VAL A 246 -13.11 0.70 -8.99
N VAL A 247 -12.47 0.28 -10.07
CA VAL A 247 -12.76 -0.99 -10.76
C VAL A 247 -11.50 -1.65 -11.28
N SER A 248 -11.57 -2.96 -11.43
CA SER A 248 -10.55 -3.73 -12.15
C SER A 248 -11.14 -4.32 -13.42
N CYS A 249 -10.29 -4.63 -14.39
CA CYS A 249 -10.73 -5.24 -15.65
C CYS A 249 -9.63 -6.12 -16.25
N HIS A 250 -9.94 -6.90 -17.28
CA HIS A 250 -8.90 -7.52 -18.11
C HIS A 250 -9.22 -7.43 -19.61
N PRO A 251 -8.21 -7.30 -20.48
CA PRO A 251 -8.40 -7.01 -21.91
C PRO A 251 -8.62 -8.28 -22.76
N GLY A 252 -9.01 -9.40 -22.15
CA GLY A 252 -8.90 -10.71 -22.80
C GLY A 252 -7.46 -11.07 -23.22
N TRP A 253 -7.32 -12.03 -24.13
CA TRP A 253 -6.05 -12.48 -24.69
C TRP A 253 -5.67 -11.62 -25.90
N THR A 254 -5.07 -10.47 -25.62
CA THR A 254 -4.73 -9.46 -26.63
C THR A 254 -3.30 -9.58 -27.11
N SER A 255 -3.11 -9.55 -28.43
CA SER A 255 -1.79 -9.54 -29.05
C SER A 255 -1.12 -8.20 -28.82
N THR A 256 -0.04 -8.20 -28.04
CA THR A 256 0.76 -7.01 -27.73
C THR A 256 2.25 -7.37 -27.77
N PRO A 257 3.15 -6.39 -27.96
CA PRO A 257 4.60 -6.64 -27.88
C PRO A 257 5.03 -7.32 -26.57
N ALA A 258 4.38 -7.00 -25.44
CA ALA A 258 4.68 -7.61 -24.14
C ALA A 258 4.30 -9.10 -24.08
N VAL A 259 3.18 -9.49 -24.71
CA VAL A 259 2.77 -10.90 -24.78
C VAL A 259 3.68 -11.69 -25.72
N GLU A 260 4.12 -11.09 -26.83
CA GLU A 260 5.09 -11.70 -27.73
C GLU A 260 6.41 -12.00 -27.00
N GLU A 261 6.93 -11.03 -26.26
CA GLU A 261 8.15 -11.16 -25.46
C GLU A 261 8.02 -12.20 -24.35
N ALA A 262 6.85 -12.26 -23.69
CA ALA A 262 6.60 -13.14 -22.57
C ALA A 262 6.42 -14.62 -22.97
N TYR A 263 5.72 -14.90 -24.07
CA TYR A 263 5.27 -16.26 -24.42
C TYR A 263 5.89 -16.83 -25.70
N GLY A 264 6.45 -16.01 -26.60
CA GLY A 264 7.08 -16.47 -27.84
C GLY A 264 6.26 -17.50 -28.61
N SER A 265 6.87 -18.64 -28.95
CA SER A 265 6.21 -19.75 -29.67
C SER A 265 5.11 -20.46 -28.87
N SER A 266 5.04 -20.27 -27.56
CA SER A 266 4.02 -20.87 -26.70
C SER A 266 2.68 -20.12 -26.76
N LYS A 267 2.56 -18.99 -27.47
CA LYS A 267 1.30 -18.22 -27.54
C LYS A 267 0.15 -18.91 -28.27
N SER A 268 0.38 -20.01 -28.99
CA SER A 268 -0.63 -20.70 -29.79
C SER A 268 -1.86 -21.16 -29.00
N TYR A 269 -1.72 -21.42 -27.69
CA TYR A 269 -2.87 -21.75 -26.84
C TYR A 269 -3.80 -20.55 -26.57
N LEU A 270 -3.37 -19.31 -26.83
CA LEU A 270 -4.17 -18.09 -26.67
C LEU A 270 -5.00 -17.73 -27.91
N GLU A 271 -4.80 -18.42 -29.04
CA GLU A 271 -5.45 -18.08 -30.31
C GLU A 271 -6.97 -18.44 -30.35
N PRO A 272 -7.82 -17.70 -31.08
CA PRO A 272 -7.51 -16.47 -31.82
C PRO A 272 -7.38 -15.27 -30.89
N MET A 273 -6.21 -14.64 -30.88
CA MET A 273 -5.95 -13.49 -30.01
C MET A 273 -6.70 -12.24 -30.49
N ARG A 274 -7.05 -11.38 -29.55
CA ARG A 274 -7.63 -10.06 -29.82
C ARG A 274 -6.57 -9.13 -30.42
N ASN A 275 -7.02 -8.19 -31.26
CA ASN A 275 -6.21 -7.03 -31.63
C ASN A 275 -6.22 -5.97 -30.50
N THR A 276 -5.38 -4.93 -30.63
CA THR A 276 -5.22 -3.89 -29.59
C THR A 276 -6.51 -3.13 -29.30
N TRP A 277 -7.31 -2.83 -30.32
CA TRP A 277 -8.62 -2.19 -30.14
C TRP A 277 -9.58 -3.07 -29.35
N GLN A 278 -9.74 -4.34 -29.72
CA GLN A 278 -10.60 -5.30 -29.01
C GLN A 278 -10.18 -5.49 -27.54
N GLY A 279 -8.89 -5.35 -27.23
CA GLY A 279 -8.40 -5.37 -25.85
C GLY A 279 -8.63 -4.07 -25.08
N ALA A 280 -8.60 -2.93 -25.77
CA ALA A 280 -8.73 -1.59 -25.18
C ALA A 280 -10.19 -1.14 -25.02
N GLU A 281 -11.08 -1.60 -25.90
CA GLU A 281 -12.45 -1.09 -26.05
C GLU A 281 -13.24 -1.09 -24.73
N GLY A 282 -13.30 -2.23 -24.02
CA GLY A 282 -13.99 -2.28 -22.73
C GLY A 282 -13.36 -1.40 -21.64
N ILE A 283 -12.05 -1.16 -21.71
CA ILE A 283 -11.32 -0.28 -20.78
C ILE A 283 -11.63 1.19 -21.09
N ILE A 284 -11.68 1.55 -22.37
CA ILE A 284 -12.11 2.87 -22.85
C ILE A 284 -13.55 3.12 -22.42
N TRP A 285 -14.44 2.14 -22.54
CA TRP A 285 -15.80 2.25 -22.04
C TRP A 285 -15.83 2.58 -20.55
N LEU A 286 -15.04 1.91 -19.70
CA LEU A 286 -14.93 2.28 -18.27
C LEU A 286 -14.42 3.71 -18.07
N CYS A 287 -13.58 4.22 -18.96
CA CYS A 287 -13.07 5.59 -18.89
C CYS A 287 -14.14 6.66 -19.10
N VAL A 288 -15.23 6.35 -19.84
CA VAL A 288 -16.20 7.35 -20.32
C VAL A 288 -17.64 7.04 -19.99
N ALA A 289 -17.97 5.81 -19.58
CA ALA A 289 -19.32 5.42 -19.21
C ALA A 289 -19.85 6.24 -18.03
N GLU A 290 -21.17 6.39 -18.01
CA GLU A 290 -21.88 6.95 -16.87
C GLU A 290 -21.55 6.17 -15.61
N THR A 291 -21.26 6.89 -14.54
CA THR A 291 -20.78 6.28 -13.28
C THR A 291 -21.84 5.37 -12.65
N SER A 292 -23.13 5.61 -12.92
CA SER A 292 -24.24 4.73 -12.52
C SER A 292 -24.23 3.37 -13.20
N SER A 293 -23.59 3.26 -14.37
CA SER A 293 -23.45 2.01 -15.12
C SER A 293 -22.23 1.18 -14.69
N ILE A 294 -21.42 1.73 -13.77
CA ILE A 294 -20.21 1.08 -13.26
C ILE A 294 -20.47 0.61 -11.81
N GLU A 295 -20.39 -0.70 -11.62
CA GLU A 295 -20.45 -1.37 -10.33
C GLU A 295 -19.11 -1.17 -9.59
N PRO A 296 -19.12 -0.52 -8.40
CA PRO A 296 -17.90 -0.32 -7.62
C PRO A 296 -17.25 -1.66 -7.23
N GLY A 297 -15.93 -1.76 -7.39
CA GLY A 297 -15.16 -2.95 -7.00
C GLY A 297 -15.37 -4.17 -7.90
N ALA A 298 -16.13 -4.04 -8.99
CA ALA A 298 -16.32 -5.13 -9.94
C ALA A 298 -15.07 -5.40 -10.78
N PHE A 299 -15.01 -6.62 -11.33
CA PHE A 299 -13.97 -7.06 -12.26
C PHE A 299 -14.57 -7.21 -13.65
N TYR A 300 -14.17 -6.38 -14.60
CA TYR A 300 -14.81 -6.27 -15.92
C TYR A 300 -14.10 -7.05 -17.03
N LEU A 301 -14.91 -7.58 -17.95
CA LEU A 301 -14.53 -8.00 -19.30
C LEU A 301 -15.63 -7.52 -20.25
N ASP A 302 -15.27 -6.88 -21.35
CA ASP A 302 -16.21 -6.52 -22.42
C ASP A 302 -17.47 -5.79 -21.91
N ARG A 303 -17.24 -4.75 -21.08
CA ARG A 303 -18.27 -3.90 -20.45
C ARG A 303 -19.19 -4.60 -19.44
N GLU A 304 -18.97 -5.87 -19.13
CA GLU A 304 -19.77 -6.62 -18.16
C GLU A 304 -18.95 -7.04 -16.92
N PRO A 305 -19.52 -6.94 -15.70
CA PRO A 305 -18.95 -7.55 -14.51
C PRO A 305 -18.81 -9.07 -14.67
N GLN A 306 -17.66 -9.59 -14.25
CA GLN A 306 -17.33 -11.00 -14.25
C GLN A 306 -17.15 -11.50 -12.82
N VAL A 307 -17.33 -12.81 -12.65
CA VAL A 307 -16.93 -13.48 -11.41
C VAL A 307 -15.44 -13.26 -11.15
N LYS A 308 -15.02 -13.14 -9.90
CA LYS A 308 -13.60 -12.89 -9.54
C LYS A 308 -12.84 -14.18 -9.24
N HIS A 309 -13.57 -15.28 -9.00
CA HIS A 309 -13.01 -16.57 -8.60
C HIS A 309 -13.58 -17.68 -9.47
N MET A 310 -12.67 -18.39 -10.14
CA MET A 310 -12.97 -19.64 -10.84
C MET A 310 -12.35 -20.79 -10.02
N GLY A 311 -13.02 -21.95 -9.98
CA GLY A 311 -12.49 -23.13 -9.31
C GLY A 311 -13.51 -23.96 -8.52
N GLY A 312 -14.79 -23.59 -8.54
CA GLY A 312 -15.88 -24.43 -8.03
C GLY A 312 -16.42 -25.37 -9.11
N ALA A 313 -17.23 -26.36 -8.73
CA ALA A 313 -17.93 -27.20 -9.70
C ALA A 313 -18.79 -26.31 -10.62
N PHE A 314 -18.81 -26.58 -11.93
CA PHE A 314 -19.58 -25.81 -12.91
C PHE A 314 -19.31 -24.30 -12.96
N PHE A 315 -18.07 -23.86 -12.75
CA PHE A 315 -17.71 -22.42 -12.73
C PHE A 315 -18.39 -21.63 -11.60
N THR A 316 -18.92 -22.30 -10.57
CA THR A 316 -19.28 -21.65 -9.32
C THR A 316 -18.03 -21.08 -8.64
N GLU A 317 -18.19 -20.05 -7.81
CA GLU A 317 -17.06 -19.45 -7.10
C GLU A 317 -16.33 -20.51 -6.26
N GLY A 318 -15.10 -20.83 -6.66
CA GLY A 318 -14.26 -21.83 -6.00
C GLY A 318 -13.64 -21.32 -4.71
N THR A 319 -13.38 -22.23 -3.76
CA THR A 319 -12.70 -21.91 -2.50
C THR A 319 -11.19 -21.71 -2.65
N ILE A 320 -10.57 -22.23 -3.72
CA ILE A 320 -9.10 -22.31 -3.82
C ILE A 320 -8.38 -21.03 -4.27
N THR A 321 -9.11 -20.08 -4.87
CA THR A 321 -8.55 -18.79 -5.33
C THR A 321 -9.01 -17.62 -4.45
N LYS A 322 -9.77 -17.91 -3.40
CA LYS A 322 -10.26 -16.92 -2.43
C LYS A 322 -9.22 -16.68 -1.35
N ASN A 323 -9.16 -15.43 -0.91
CA ASN A 323 -8.48 -15.04 0.32
C ASN A 323 -9.54 -14.77 1.39
N SER A 324 -9.23 -15.10 2.64
CA SER A 324 -10.03 -14.70 3.79
C SER A 324 -9.96 -13.18 4.00
N PRO A 325 -10.94 -12.57 4.68
CA PRO A 325 -10.89 -11.14 5.01
C PRO A 325 -9.60 -10.73 5.76
N GLY A 326 -9.08 -11.59 6.63
CA GLY A 326 -7.82 -11.36 7.33
C GLY A 326 -6.61 -11.31 6.40
N GLU A 327 -6.52 -12.23 5.44
CA GLU A 327 -5.43 -12.23 4.44
C GLU A 327 -5.49 -11.00 3.53
N VAL A 328 -6.69 -10.54 3.16
CA VAL A 328 -6.87 -9.30 2.39
C VAL A 328 -6.46 -8.08 3.21
N ALA A 329 -6.86 -8.01 4.49
CA ALA A 329 -6.45 -6.94 5.39
C ALA A 329 -4.93 -6.90 5.59
N ASP A 330 -4.28 -8.06 5.74
CA ASP A 330 -2.83 -8.17 5.84
C ASP A 330 -2.13 -7.70 4.55
N MET A 331 -2.65 -8.08 3.37
CA MET A 331 -2.15 -7.59 2.09
C MET A 331 -2.23 -6.05 2.02
N MET A 332 -3.40 -5.48 2.36
CA MET A 332 -3.61 -4.03 2.33
C MET A 332 -2.67 -3.28 3.28
N ARG A 333 -2.52 -3.78 4.51
CA ARG A 333 -1.60 -3.22 5.52
C ARG A 333 -0.15 -3.26 5.03
N LEU A 334 0.28 -4.37 4.44
CA LEU A 334 1.65 -4.50 3.93
C LEU A 334 1.92 -3.63 2.70
N LEU A 335 0.94 -3.47 1.81
CA LEU A 335 1.03 -2.49 0.72
C LEU A 335 1.20 -1.07 1.27
N GLU A 336 0.42 -0.70 2.29
CA GLU A 336 0.50 0.61 2.96
C GLU A 336 1.84 0.83 3.65
N ASP A 337 2.32 -0.18 4.39
CA ASP A 337 3.60 -0.14 5.08
C ASP A 337 4.73 0.12 4.09
N TRP A 338 4.81 -0.74 3.06
CA TRP A 338 5.85 -0.66 2.05
C TRP A 338 5.79 0.64 1.24
N ALA A 339 4.59 1.08 0.86
CA ALA A 339 4.42 2.35 0.15
C ALA A 339 4.85 3.56 1.00
N ASN A 340 4.81 3.46 2.33
CA ASN A 340 5.28 4.48 3.26
C ASN A 340 6.71 4.22 3.79
N GLY A 341 7.48 3.36 3.10
CA GLY A 341 8.88 3.09 3.42
C GLY A 341 9.11 2.18 4.63
N ARG A 342 8.05 1.65 5.26
CA ARG A 342 8.10 0.70 6.39
C ARG A 342 8.35 -0.72 5.84
N ARG A 343 9.58 -1.23 5.99
CA ARG A 343 10.05 -2.46 5.32
C ARG A 343 10.08 -3.67 6.26
N ASP A 344 10.12 -4.89 5.70
CA ASP A 344 10.01 -6.17 6.43
C ASP A 344 10.94 -6.32 7.65
N SER A 345 12.16 -5.76 7.63
CA SER A 345 13.05 -5.75 8.80
C SER A 345 12.47 -4.94 9.96
N GLU A 346 11.83 -3.81 9.66
CA GLU A 346 11.17 -2.94 10.64
C GLU A 346 9.83 -3.53 11.07
N LEU A 347 9.11 -4.25 10.19
CA LEU A 347 7.85 -4.94 10.52
C LEU A 347 8.06 -6.16 11.44
N ARG A 348 9.14 -6.92 11.24
CA ARG A 348 9.55 -7.98 12.17
C ARG A 348 9.93 -7.41 13.54
N VAL A 349 10.65 -6.29 13.55
CA VAL A 349 10.99 -5.58 14.78
C VAL A 349 9.73 -5.02 15.45
N ALA A 350 8.78 -4.45 14.71
CA ALA A 350 7.51 -3.93 15.22
C ALA A 350 6.64 -5.03 15.87
N SER A 351 6.56 -6.20 15.26
CA SER A 351 5.75 -7.33 15.75
C SER A 351 6.42 -8.16 16.86
N ALA A 352 7.75 -8.14 16.99
CA ALA A 352 8.45 -8.83 18.06
C ALA A 352 8.22 -8.13 19.42
N PRO A 353 8.04 -8.88 20.53
CA PRO A 353 7.93 -8.27 21.86
C PRO A 353 9.15 -7.41 22.18
N LEU A 354 8.96 -6.30 22.90
CA LEU A 354 10.08 -5.53 23.43
C LEU A 354 10.90 -6.43 24.37
N THR A 355 12.22 -6.32 24.26
CA THR A 355 13.18 -6.97 25.16
C THR A 355 13.93 -5.90 25.95
N ALA A 356 14.25 -6.19 27.21
CA ALA A 356 15.18 -5.37 27.98
C ALA A 356 16.59 -5.40 27.36
N MET A 357 17.38 -4.35 27.57
CA MET A 357 18.78 -4.31 27.17
C MET A 357 19.57 -5.42 27.87
N SER A 358 20.51 -6.02 27.13
CA SER A 358 21.36 -7.11 27.63
C SER A 358 22.52 -6.62 28.50
N SER A 359 23.00 -5.40 28.24
CA SER A 359 24.06 -4.78 29.04
C SER A 359 23.57 -4.52 30.46
N PRO A 360 24.32 -4.94 31.49
CA PRO A 360 23.91 -4.73 32.87
C PRO A 360 23.91 -3.25 33.24
N ILE A 361 22.97 -2.86 34.11
CA ILE A 361 22.95 -1.52 34.72
C ILE A 361 23.44 -1.55 36.16
N ASP A 362 24.07 -0.46 36.59
CA ASP A 362 24.43 -0.18 37.97
C ASP A 362 23.19 0.37 38.70
N LEU A 363 22.50 -0.52 39.42
CA LEU A 363 21.22 -0.22 40.05
C LEU A 363 21.28 0.99 41.01
N PRO A 364 22.29 1.13 41.90
CA PRO A 364 22.51 2.36 42.66
C PRO A 364 22.58 3.64 41.83
N LYS A 365 23.25 3.63 40.68
CA LYS A 365 23.32 4.80 39.78
C LYS A 365 22.01 5.08 39.06
N PHE A 366 21.19 4.05 38.82
CA PHE A 366 19.88 4.19 38.19
C PHE A 366 18.83 4.81 39.14
N MET A 367 19.01 4.69 40.45
CA MET A 367 18.09 5.25 41.46
C MET A 367 17.97 6.78 41.36
N GLY A 368 16.99 7.32 42.10
CA GLY A 368 16.72 8.75 42.17
C GLY A 368 15.67 9.19 41.16
N THR A 369 15.70 10.48 40.82
CA THR A 369 14.66 11.16 40.06
C THR A 369 14.88 11.04 38.55
N TRP A 370 13.80 10.78 37.83
CA TRP A 370 13.68 10.76 36.38
C TRP A 370 12.46 11.58 35.96
N TYR A 371 12.64 12.46 34.99
CA TYR A 371 11.56 13.24 34.39
C TYR A 371 11.09 12.53 33.13
N VAL A 372 9.79 12.26 33.03
CA VAL A 372 9.20 11.68 31.81
C VAL A 372 9.12 12.77 30.76
N ILE A 373 9.95 12.67 29.71
CA ILE A 373 10.02 13.63 28.61
C ILE A 373 8.94 13.34 27.58
N ALA A 374 8.70 12.06 27.29
CA ALA A 374 7.64 11.62 26.39
C ALA A 374 7.18 10.20 26.72
N ASN A 375 5.93 9.88 26.37
CA ASN A 375 5.37 8.55 26.59
C ASN A 375 4.29 8.19 25.55
N ILE A 376 4.00 6.90 25.44
CA ILE A 376 2.67 6.44 25.00
C ILE A 376 1.84 6.35 26.29
N PRO A 377 0.85 7.22 26.50
CA PRO A 377 0.20 7.34 27.80
C PRO A 377 -0.68 6.13 28.10
N THR A 378 -0.60 5.71 29.36
CA THR A 378 -1.57 4.82 30.01
C THR A 378 -2.92 5.51 30.20
N PHE A 379 -3.92 4.73 30.61
CA PHE A 379 -5.25 5.28 30.93
C PHE A 379 -5.25 6.30 32.08
N PHE A 380 -4.24 6.30 32.96
CA PHE A 380 -4.21 7.17 34.14
C PHE A 380 -3.35 8.43 33.96
N ASP A 381 -2.30 8.39 33.14
CA ASP A 381 -1.37 9.48 32.86
C ASP A 381 -1.61 10.18 31.49
N ARG A 382 -2.67 9.80 30.77
CA ARG A 382 -3.11 10.54 29.58
C ARG A 382 -3.46 11.99 29.91
N GLY A 383 -2.81 12.93 29.22
CA GLY A 383 -3.02 14.37 29.36
C GLY A 383 -2.47 14.95 30.67
N THR A 384 -1.55 14.25 31.34
CA THR A 384 -0.88 14.78 32.54
C THR A 384 0.37 15.58 32.19
N THR A 385 0.80 16.42 33.12
CA THR A 385 2.05 17.18 33.06
C THR A 385 2.87 16.95 34.32
N HIS A 386 4.14 17.37 34.32
CA HIS A 386 5.07 17.22 35.45
C HIS A 386 5.19 15.76 35.92
N ASN A 387 5.28 14.84 34.96
CA ASN A 387 5.41 13.42 35.24
C ASN A 387 6.84 13.14 35.71
N ILE A 388 6.98 12.71 36.95
CA ILE A 388 8.27 12.44 37.61
C ILE A 388 8.21 11.05 38.23
N GLU A 389 9.17 10.20 37.88
CA GLU A 389 9.39 8.92 38.54
C GLU A 389 10.60 9.03 39.49
N ASN A 390 10.42 8.61 40.73
CA ASN A 390 11.50 8.55 41.70
C ASN A 390 11.69 7.11 42.21
N TYR A 391 12.85 6.54 41.92
CA TYR A 391 13.21 5.19 42.31
C TYR A 391 14.06 5.18 43.58
N LYS A 392 13.72 4.30 44.53
CA LYS A 392 14.50 4.06 45.75
C LYS A 392 14.69 2.56 45.98
N LEU A 393 15.93 2.13 46.08
CA LEU A 393 16.27 0.74 46.37
C LEU A 393 16.02 0.43 47.86
N ASP A 394 15.50 -0.76 48.14
CA ASP A 394 15.38 -1.26 49.51
C ASP A 394 16.73 -1.66 50.11
N GLU A 395 16.80 -1.79 51.44
CA GLU A 395 18.02 -2.22 52.15
C GLU A 395 18.50 -3.62 51.73
N GLY A 396 17.60 -4.45 51.18
CA GLY A 396 17.89 -5.79 50.67
C GLY A 396 18.43 -5.83 49.24
N GLY A 397 18.46 -4.71 48.53
CA GLY A 397 18.99 -4.58 47.18
C GLY A 397 18.20 -5.31 46.08
N LYS A 398 16.95 -5.72 46.35
CA LYS A 398 16.13 -6.53 45.44
C LYS A 398 14.80 -5.89 45.05
N THR A 399 14.34 -4.94 45.86
CA THR A 399 13.09 -4.24 45.61
C THR A 399 13.36 -2.77 45.32
N VAL A 400 12.72 -2.23 44.30
CA VAL A 400 12.71 -0.80 44.02
C VAL A 400 11.33 -0.23 44.37
N HIS A 401 11.29 0.77 45.24
CA HIS A 401 10.13 1.61 45.47
C HIS A 401 10.04 2.67 44.38
N VAL A 402 8.87 2.77 43.74
CA VAL A 402 8.62 3.73 42.66
C VAL A 402 7.55 4.70 43.12
N ASP A 403 7.92 5.97 43.24
CA ASP A 403 6.98 7.07 43.48
C ASP A 403 6.78 7.81 42.14
N PHE A 404 5.60 7.65 41.53
CA PHE A 404 5.21 8.37 40.32
C PHE A 404 4.33 9.57 40.67
N THR A 405 4.82 10.77 40.36
CA THR A 405 4.10 12.03 40.60
C THR A 405 3.65 12.63 39.27
N TYR A 406 2.42 13.13 39.19
CA TYR A 406 1.86 13.75 37.99
C TYR A 406 0.82 14.83 38.32
N ARG A 407 0.48 15.70 37.37
CA ARG A 407 -0.58 16.72 37.49
C ARG A 407 -1.65 16.55 36.41
N LYS A 408 -2.91 16.77 36.76
CA LYS A 408 -4.04 16.86 35.82
C LYS A 408 -4.55 18.30 35.78
N GLY A 409 -4.37 18.97 34.63
CA GLY A 409 -4.66 20.40 34.49
C GLY A 409 -3.91 21.24 35.53
N SER A 410 -4.57 22.27 36.09
CA SER A 410 -4.04 23.13 37.15
C SER A 410 -4.17 22.54 38.57
N GLY A 411 -4.50 21.25 38.69
CA GLY A 411 -4.71 20.57 39.97
C GLY A 411 -3.42 20.38 40.80
N LYS A 412 -3.60 19.95 42.06
CA LYS A 412 -2.48 19.54 42.93
C LYS A 412 -1.78 18.28 42.36
N PRO A 413 -0.47 18.10 42.58
CA PRO A 413 0.23 16.87 42.23
C PRO A 413 -0.44 15.66 42.89
N ALA A 414 -0.68 14.62 42.09
CA ALA A 414 -1.08 13.31 42.56
C ALA A 414 0.15 12.40 42.67
N LEU A 415 0.14 11.50 43.66
CA LEU A 415 1.21 10.52 43.90
C LEU A 415 0.63 9.11 43.74
N LEU A 416 1.27 8.31 42.89
CA LEU A 416 1.05 6.87 42.76
C LEU A 416 2.28 6.12 43.26
N GLN A 417 2.09 5.32 44.31
CA GLN A 417 3.15 4.48 44.86
C GLN A 417 3.09 3.08 44.27
N GLN A 418 4.25 2.55 43.88
CA GLN A 418 4.39 1.21 43.32
C GLN A 418 5.63 0.53 43.90
N ARG A 419 5.69 -0.79 43.69
CA ARG A 419 6.85 -1.62 44.05
C ARG A 419 7.28 -2.38 42.81
N ALA A 420 8.59 -2.43 42.56
CA ALA A 420 9.17 -3.23 41.50
C ALA A 420 10.13 -4.27 42.07
N GLU A 421 10.08 -5.49 41.56
CA GLU A 421 11.07 -6.55 41.83
C GLU A 421 12.01 -6.64 40.63
N VAL A 422 13.33 -6.65 40.85
CA VAL A 422 14.31 -6.89 39.78
C VAL A 422 14.32 -8.39 39.47
N VAL A 423 14.11 -8.77 38.20
CA VAL A 423 13.89 -10.18 37.83
C VAL A 423 15.02 -10.81 37.01
N ASN A 424 16.01 -10.04 36.56
CA ASN A 424 17.16 -10.56 35.83
C ASN A 424 18.50 -10.05 36.42
N GLU A 425 19.59 -10.78 36.17
CA GLU A 425 20.93 -10.44 36.68
C GLU A 425 21.47 -9.12 36.12
N ALA A 426 21.12 -8.78 34.87
CA ALA A 426 21.48 -7.51 34.25
C ALA A 426 20.76 -6.30 34.88
N CYS A 427 19.80 -6.52 35.79
CA CYS A 427 19.00 -5.50 36.45
C CYS A 427 18.13 -4.63 35.51
N THR A 428 17.88 -5.08 34.29
CA THR A 428 17.18 -4.34 33.23
C THR A 428 15.72 -4.76 33.06
N GLN A 429 15.30 -5.85 33.71
CA GLN A 429 13.94 -6.35 33.68
C GLN A 429 13.35 -6.32 35.08
N TRP A 430 12.27 -5.57 35.26
CA TRP A 430 11.57 -5.44 36.54
C TRP A 430 10.12 -5.93 36.42
N ALA A 431 9.54 -6.34 37.55
CA ALA A 431 8.14 -6.69 37.69
C ALA A 431 7.46 -5.70 38.64
N ILE A 432 6.59 -4.83 38.12
CA ILE A 432 5.90 -3.78 38.88
C ILE A 432 4.56 -4.29 39.43
N SER A 433 4.31 -3.97 40.70
CA SER A 433 3.06 -4.17 41.43
C SER A 433 2.55 -2.83 41.99
N PRO A 434 1.38 -2.33 41.52
CA PRO A 434 0.82 -1.08 42.01
C PRO A 434 0.19 -1.22 43.41
N LYS A 435 0.13 -0.11 44.16
CA LYS A 435 -0.49 -0.04 45.49
C LYS A 435 -1.90 0.56 45.40
N LEU A 436 -2.94 -0.29 45.49
CA LEU A 436 -4.35 0.11 45.55
C LEU A 436 -4.93 -0.30 46.90
N GLY A 437 -4.54 0.39 47.97
CA GLY A 437 -4.91 0.06 49.36
C GLY A 437 -4.14 -1.12 49.97
N VAL A 438 -3.80 -2.13 49.16
CA VAL A 438 -2.84 -3.22 49.41
C VAL A 438 -2.03 -3.48 48.14
N PHE A 439 -0.86 -4.12 48.25
CA PHE A 439 -0.08 -4.53 47.06
C PHE A 439 -0.72 -5.78 46.44
N LEU A 440 -1.19 -5.67 45.21
CA LEU A 440 -1.77 -6.78 44.45
C LEU A 440 -0.66 -7.63 43.82
N PRO A 441 -0.82 -8.96 43.69
CA PRO A 441 0.16 -9.86 43.06
C PRO A 441 0.13 -9.77 41.52
N LEU A 442 -0.01 -8.56 40.97
CA LEU A 442 0.13 -8.29 39.54
C LEU A 442 1.61 -8.05 39.26
N ARG A 443 2.15 -8.74 38.25
CA ARG A 443 3.54 -8.62 37.80
C ARG A 443 3.56 -8.03 36.39
N ILE A 444 3.49 -6.70 36.31
CA ILE A 444 3.57 -6.00 35.04
C ILE A 444 5.05 -5.89 34.67
N ALA A 445 5.41 -6.42 33.50
CA ALA A 445 6.78 -6.35 33.02
C ALA A 445 7.17 -4.89 32.71
N TYR A 446 8.33 -4.46 33.20
CA TYR A 446 8.89 -3.13 33.02
C TYR A 446 10.32 -3.29 32.55
N LEU A 447 10.57 -2.95 31.28
CA LEU A 447 11.77 -3.32 30.54
C LEU A 447 12.61 -2.09 30.24
N ILE A 448 13.78 -1.98 30.84
CA ILE A 448 14.76 -0.95 30.49
C ILE A 448 15.35 -1.36 29.13
N ALA A 449 14.89 -0.71 28.07
CA ALA A 449 15.26 -1.02 26.69
C ALA A 449 16.54 -0.28 26.25
N ASP A 450 16.80 0.90 26.83
CA ASP A 450 18.02 1.68 26.62
C ASP A 450 18.32 2.51 27.88
N CYS A 451 19.60 2.67 28.19
CA CYS A 451 20.08 3.59 29.23
C CYS A 451 21.44 4.15 28.78
N ALA A 452 21.59 5.46 28.83
CA ALA A 452 22.87 6.10 28.56
C ALA A 452 23.93 5.66 29.59
N GLU A 453 25.19 5.53 29.18
CA GLU A 453 26.29 5.08 30.06
C GLU A 453 26.50 6.00 31.27
N ASP A 454 26.20 7.28 31.11
CA ASP A 454 26.26 8.31 32.14
C ASP A 454 24.94 8.47 32.94
N TYR A 455 23.94 7.63 32.64
CA TYR A 455 22.61 7.64 33.25
C TYR A 455 21.84 8.97 33.05
N SER A 456 22.15 9.72 31.99
CA SER A 456 21.44 10.96 31.64
C SER A 456 20.04 10.72 31.08
N THR A 457 19.86 9.67 30.27
CA THR A 457 18.60 9.30 29.60
C THR A 457 18.32 7.81 29.67
N THR A 458 17.04 7.42 29.66
CA THR A 458 16.62 6.01 29.55
C THR A 458 15.31 5.87 28.78
N ILE A 459 15.12 4.72 28.16
CA ILE A 459 13.87 4.30 27.52
C ILE A 459 13.39 3.03 28.21
N ILE A 460 12.15 3.08 28.68
CA ILE A 460 11.50 1.95 29.34
C ILE A 460 10.18 1.64 28.65
N GLY A 461 9.82 0.36 28.55
CA GLY A 461 8.55 -0.04 28.00
C GLY A 461 8.06 -1.39 28.49
N VAL A 462 7.04 -1.91 27.82
CA VAL A 462 6.38 -3.18 28.12
C VAL A 462 6.48 -4.15 26.92
N PRO A 463 6.39 -5.48 27.11
CA PRO A 463 6.61 -6.45 26.03
C PRO A 463 5.74 -6.25 24.78
N ASP A 464 4.47 -5.87 24.96
CA ASP A 464 3.53 -5.66 23.85
C ASP A 464 3.60 -4.26 23.22
N LYS A 465 4.50 -3.40 23.71
CA LYS A 465 4.72 -2.01 23.25
C LYS A 465 3.50 -1.11 23.38
N SER A 466 2.52 -1.48 24.19
CA SER A 466 1.37 -0.62 24.48
C SER A 466 1.75 0.66 25.22
N TYR A 467 2.87 0.67 25.94
CA TYR A 467 3.38 1.81 26.70
C TYR A 467 4.91 1.94 26.57
N ILE A 468 5.37 3.19 26.59
CA ILE A 468 6.78 3.57 26.61
C ILE A 468 6.94 4.82 27.47
N TRP A 469 8.05 4.92 28.19
CA TRP A 469 8.49 6.11 28.92
C TRP A 469 9.92 6.45 28.49
N ILE A 470 10.07 7.62 27.86
CA ILE A 470 11.36 8.23 27.55
C ILE A 470 11.64 9.22 28.67
N MET A 471 12.74 9.01 29.40
CA MET A 471 13.03 9.76 30.61
C MET A 471 14.44 10.34 30.60
N ALA A 472 14.62 11.46 31.30
CA ALA A 472 15.90 12.11 31.49
C ALA A 472 16.11 12.52 32.96
N ARG A 473 17.37 12.79 33.34
CA ARG A 473 17.71 13.33 34.67
C ARG A 473 17.36 14.80 34.85
N THR A 474 17.06 15.50 33.76
CA THR A 474 16.64 16.91 33.73
C THR A 474 15.20 17.02 33.22
N PRO A 475 14.45 18.08 33.61
CA PRO A 475 13.07 18.30 33.15
C PRO A 475 12.94 18.48 31.63
N THR A 476 14.02 18.89 30.96
CA THR A 476 14.05 19.10 29.51
C THR A 476 15.31 18.50 28.91
N VAL A 477 15.24 18.14 27.64
CA VAL A 477 16.37 17.75 26.77
C VAL A 477 16.37 18.62 25.53
N ASP A 478 17.50 18.77 24.86
CA ASP A 478 17.53 19.44 23.55
C ASP A 478 16.87 18.59 22.46
N GLU A 479 16.51 19.24 21.35
CA GLU A 479 15.79 18.60 20.24
C GLU A 479 16.62 17.48 19.59
N ALA A 480 17.93 17.64 19.49
CA ALA A 480 18.80 16.61 18.90
C ALA A 480 18.80 15.32 19.74
N THR A 481 18.83 15.46 21.07
CA THR A 481 18.74 14.34 22.01
C THR A 481 17.35 13.71 21.96
N TYR A 482 16.30 14.52 21.88
CA TYR A 482 14.93 14.03 21.74
C TYR A 482 14.75 13.20 20.45
N ASP A 483 15.22 13.70 19.32
CA ASP A 483 15.14 13.00 18.03
C ASP A 483 15.97 11.72 18.02
N ALA A 484 17.13 11.71 18.68
CA ALA A 484 17.93 10.50 18.87
C ALA A 484 17.18 9.44 19.70
N LEU A 485 16.49 9.85 20.78
CA LEU A 485 15.67 8.95 21.60
C LEU A 485 14.45 8.42 20.84
N LEU A 486 13.80 9.25 20.03
CA LEU A 486 12.72 8.80 19.15
C LEU A 486 13.22 7.82 18.08
N THR A 487 14.41 8.05 17.54
CA THR A 487 15.05 7.13 16.58
C THR A 487 15.33 5.78 17.24
N LYS A 488 15.81 5.77 18.49
CA LYS A 488 15.96 4.53 19.27
C LYS A 488 14.62 3.85 19.53
N ALA A 489 13.59 4.58 19.96
CA ALA A 489 12.25 4.02 20.16
C ALA A 489 11.69 3.40 18.87
N ARG A 490 11.87 4.06 17.72
CA ARG A 490 11.52 3.52 16.40
C ARG A 490 12.27 2.23 16.09
N SER A 491 13.57 2.16 16.43
CA SER A 491 14.39 0.95 16.26
C SER A 491 13.93 -0.23 17.13
N PHE A 492 13.14 0.01 18.19
CA PHE A 492 12.47 -1.03 18.97
C PHE A 492 11.08 -1.40 18.43
N GLY A 493 10.64 -0.74 17.35
CA GLY A 493 9.37 -1.00 16.69
C GLY A 493 8.18 -0.24 17.29
N TYR A 494 8.42 0.86 18.00
CA TYR A 494 7.35 1.78 18.41
C TYR A 494 6.92 2.70 17.26
N ASP A 495 5.62 2.95 17.18
CA ASP A 495 5.09 4.04 16.37
C ASP A 495 5.36 5.38 17.05
N THR A 496 6.29 6.16 16.49
CA THR A 496 6.68 7.46 17.04
C THR A 496 5.57 8.50 16.99
N SER A 497 4.54 8.33 16.16
CA SER A 497 3.39 9.26 16.11
C SER A 497 2.46 9.12 17.33
N SER A 498 2.48 7.96 17.99
CA SER A 498 1.75 7.68 19.22
C SER A 498 2.49 8.17 20.48
N ILE A 499 3.77 8.54 20.37
CA ILE A 499 4.60 9.05 21.46
C ILE A 499 4.33 10.54 21.63
N LEU A 500 3.80 10.92 22.80
CA LEU A 500 3.45 12.30 23.12
C LEU A 500 4.49 12.90 24.06
N ARG A 501 4.89 14.15 23.81
CA ARG A 501 5.68 14.91 24.79
C ARG A 501 4.89 15.15 26.06
N VAL A 502 5.58 15.11 27.18
CA VAL A 502 5.03 15.43 28.49
C VAL A 502 5.62 16.77 28.95
N PRO A 503 4.80 17.83 29.04
CA PRO A 503 5.24 19.13 29.55
C PRO A 503 5.73 19.04 31.00
N GLN A 504 6.81 19.76 31.30
CA GLN A 504 7.47 19.80 32.62
C GLN A 504 7.52 21.23 33.19
N ASP A 505 6.93 22.19 32.49
CA ASP A 505 6.92 23.63 32.71
C ASP A 505 5.68 24.16 33.46
#